data_AF-A0A6G0SYB8-F1
#
_entry.id   AF-A0A6G0SYB8-F1
#
_cell.length_a   1.000
_cell.length_b   1.000
_cell.length_c   1.000
_cell.angle_alpha   90.00
_cell.angle_beta   90.00
_cell.angle_gamma   90.00
#
_symmetry.space_group_name_H-M   'P 1'
#
loop_
_entity.id
_entity.type
_entity.pdbx_description
1 polymer ?
#
loop_
_entity_poly.entity_id
_entity_poly.type
_entity_poly.pdbx_seq_one_letter_code
_entity_poly.pdbx_strand_id
1 'polypeptide(L)'
;MARDAKSIIDCWKLFFPNMVIDEIVKCTNIYLTKIRTNFQRERDCLDTTREEIKALFGLLYLAGVLRSNHLNLKDLWSDDPLSPEYFRAVMSLKRFYLLLRALRFDDINTRTERKMYDKLAAIRMIFDGFVQHCQAVLGKTALSMKCSKDLEVGVVFVRTQPDGPFKFENKPSSIVKRMITPISKIGRNITMDNWYTSILLVNELLENHNLTTVGTLRKNKKEIPPCFLDTKRREKNSTLFGYSKNLMITSYMPRKNKNVVLVSSMHDQGVIDTDSGDQNKPEIITFYNSTKGGVDVVDELKVEYSVSRVSCRWPLTIFFSLMNIAGINSQIIYRENTGNVITRRNYLRSLGRELTKEFMINRLDMPTLRIQLRNTIMKITGIKKQPTQPEQHGAVKERLKCAYCPKNKNRKTMVCCELCNNRICKEHTSIICKSCQTGSEEKSDSE
;
A
#
# COMPACT_ATOMS: atom_id res chain seq x y z
N MET A 1 -8.12 -7.20 20.94
CA MET A 1 -8.23 -6.72 19.54
C MET A 1 -6.99 -7.02 18.73
N ALA A 2 -5.85 -6.33 18.91
CA ALA A 2 -4.66 -6.62 18.11
C ALA A 2 -4.09 -8.03 18.34
N ARG A 3 -4.07 -8.52 19.58
CA ARG A 3 -3.56 -9.85 19.97
C ARG A 3 -4.35 -11.03 19.40
N ASP A 4 -5.60 -10.80 19.03
CA ASP A 4 -6.52 -11.83 18.55
C ASP A 4 -6.46 -12.00 17.03
N ALA A 5 -5.85 -11.04 16.32
CA ALA A 5 -5.68 -11.08 14.87
C ALA A 5 -4.59 -12.08 14.49
N LYS A 6 -5.01 -13.26 14.01
CA LYS A 6 -4.09 -14.35 13.60
C LYS A 6 -4.07 -14.60 12.10
N SER A 7 -5.02 -14.06 11.34
CA SER A 7 -5.02 -14.14 9.88
C SER A 7 -4.39 -12.90 9.24
N ILE A 8 -3.90 -13.03 8.00
CA ILE A 8 -3.28 -11.94 7.25
C ILE A 8 -4.28 -10.79 7.04
N ILE A 9 -5.50 -11.10 6.59
CA ILE A 9 -6.54 -10.09 6.39
C ILE A 9 -6.96 -9.42 7.70
N ASP A 10 -7.05 -10.15 8.83
CA ASP A 10 -7.46 -9.54 10.10
C ASP A 10 -6.39 -8.60 10.64
N CYS A 11 -5.11 -8.95 10.49
CA CYS A 11 -4.01 -8.06 10.84
C CYS A 11 -4.03 -6.78 9.99
N TRP A 12 -4.40 -6.88 8.70
CA TRP A 12 -4.49 -5.72 7.81
C TRP A 12 -5.72 -4.84 8.11
N LYS A 13 -6.86 -5.45 8.43
CA LYS A 13 -8.11 -4.76 8.81
C LYS A 13 -7.98 -3.91 10.06
N LEU A 14 -6.97 -4.15 10.91
CA LEU A 14 -6.66 -3.28 12.04
C LEU A 14 -6.33 -1.84 11.61
N PHE A 15 -5.82 -1.65 10.38
CA PHE A 15 -5.45 -0.34 9.84
C PHE A 15 -6.46 0.21 8.82
N PHE A 16 -7.16 -0.70 8.14
CA PHE A 16 -8.21 -0.38 7.18
C PHE A 16 -9.48 -1.18 7.49
N PRO A 17 -10.19 -0.84 8.59
CA PRO A 17 -11.43 -1.50 8.93
C PRO A 17 -12.51 -1.24 7.86
N ASN A 18 -13.54 -2.08 7.80
CA ASN A 18 -14.60 -1.95 6.80
C ASN A 18 -15.22 -0.55 6.77
N MET A 19 -15.39 0.10 7.92
CA MET A 19 -15.90 1.47 8.02
C MET A 19 -15.06 2.50 7.25
N VAL A 20 -13.73 2.37 7.28
CA VAL A 20 -12.83 3.24 6.51
C VAL A 20 -12.98 2.96 5.01
N ILE A 21 -13.10 1.68 4.63
CA ILE A 21 -13.34 1.31 3.22
C ILE A 21 -14.69 1.82 2.74
N ASP A 22 -15.73 1.77 3.56
CA ASP A 22 -17.06 2.25 3.23
C ASP A 22 -17.08 3.75 2.97
N GLU A 23 -16.34 4.53 3.76
CA GLU A 23 -16.20 5.97 3.51
C GLU A 23 -15.48 6.24 2.19
N ILE A 24 -14.45 5.45 1.85
CA ILE A 24 -13.77 5.54 0.55
C ILE A 24 -14.74 5.20 -0.59
N VAL A 25 -15.55 4.15 -0.44
CA VAL A 25 -16.59 3.76 -1.42
C VAL A 25 -17.58 4.89 -1.62
N LYS A 26 -18.12 5.44 -0.53
CA LYS A 26 -19.06 6.57 -0.56
C LYS A 26 -18.47 7.78 -1.29
N CYS A 27 -17.27 8.22 -0.90
CA CYS A 27 -16.61 9.37 -1.53
C CYS A 27 -16.31 9.11 -3.01
N THR A 28 -15.94 7.88 -3.35
CA THR A 28 -15.66 7.46 -4.74
C THR A 28 -16.93 7.45 -5.57
N ASN A 29 -18.06 6.97 -5.04
CA ASN A 29 -19.36 6.98 -5.73
C ASN A 29 -19.92 8.38 -5.96
N ILE A 30 -19.71 9.32 -5.02
CA ILE A 30 -20.02 10.75 -5.23
C ILE A 30 -19.28 11.27 -6.48
N TYR A 31 -18.00 10.94 -6.62
CA TYR A 31 -17.22 11.37 -7.78
C TYR A 31 -17.59 10.61 -9.07
N LEU A 32 -17.87 9.30 -8.99
CA LEU A 32 -18.35 8.51 -10.13
C LEU A 32 -19.65 9.07 -10.69
N THR A 33 -20.60 9.42 -9.81
CA THR A 33 -21.86 10.09 -10.19
C THR A 33 -21.57 11.40 -10.94
N LYS A 34 -20.65 12.23 -10.43
CA LYS A 34 -20.27 13.49 -11.06
C LYS A 34 -19.69 13.32 -12.47
N ILE A 35 -18.91 12.28 -12.72
CA ILE A 35 -18.27 12.06 -14.03
C ILE A 35 -19.10 11.17 -14.97
N ARG A 36 -20.21 10.60 -14.51
CA ARG A 36 -21.03 9.64 -15.26
C ARG A 36 -21.54 10.21 -16.58
N THR A 37 -21.85 11.51 -16.61
CA THR A 37 -22.28 12.25 -17.81
C THR A 37 -21.23 12.30 -18.92
N ASN A 38 -19.94 12.09 -18.60
CA ASN A 38 -18.87 12.04 -19.60
C ASN A 38 -18.82 10.71 -20.37
N PHE A 39 -19.68 9.75 -20.02
CA PHE A 39 -19.71 8.42 -20.65
C PHE A 39 -20.99 8.23 -21.45
N GLN A 40 -20.86 7.72 -22.66
CA GLN A 40 -22.01 7.43 -23.53
C GLN A 40 -22.93 6.33 -22.97
N ARG A 41 -22.38 5.40 -22.18
CA ARG A 41 -23.11 4.27 -21.62
C ARG A 41 -22.96 4.29 -20.11
N GLU A 42 -24.09 4.23 -19.41
CA GLU A 42 -24.13 4.20 -17.94
C GLU A 42 -23.26 3.09 -17.35
N ARG A 43 -23.28 1.90 -17.97
CA ARG A 43 -22.47 0.75 -17.54
C ARG A 43 -20.96 0.99 -17.53
N ASP A 44 -20.48 1.96 -18.29
CA ASP A 44 -19.06 2.28 -18.37
C ASP A 44 -18.60 3.11 -17.14
N CYS A 45 -19.54 3.64 -16.33
CA CYS A 45 -19.29 4.42 -15.12
C CYS A 45 -20.28 4.10 -13.98
N LEU A 46 -20.43 2.80 -13.68
CA LEU A 46 -21.21 2.32 -12.53
C LEU A 46 -20.53 2.64 -11.20
N ASP A 47 -21.35 2.72 -10.16
CA ASP A 47 -20.88 2.80 -8.78
C ASP A 47 -20.05 1.58 -8.38
N THR A 48 -19.24 1.75 -7.34
CA THR A 48 -18.36 0.73 -6.79
C THR A 48 -18.86 0.23 -5.44
N THR A 49 -18.42 -0.96 -5.05
CA THR A 49 -18.76 -1.58 -3.76
C THR A 49 -17.50 -1.77 -2.91
N ARG A 50 -17.71 -2.10 -1.64
CA ARG A 50 -16.61 -2.41 -0.70
C ARG A 50 -15.71 -3.52 -1.22
N GLU A 51 -16.30 -4.58 -1.78
CA GLU A 51 -15.58 -5.75 -2.30
C GLU A 51 -14.76 -5.36 -3.54
N GLU A 52 -15.30 -4.49 -4.40
CA GLU A 52 -14.58 -4.01 -5.57
C GLU A 52 -13.40 -3.08 -5.20
N ILE A 53 -13.56 -2.21 -4.20
CA ILE A 53 -12.47 -1.38 -3.67
C ILE A 53 -11.40 -2.23 -2.98
N LYS A 54 -11.78 -3.25 -2.19
CA LYS A 54 -10.83 -4.22 -1.64
C LYS A 54 -10.07 -4.94 -2.75
N ALA A 55 -10.76 -5.34 -3.82
CA ALA A 55 -10.13 -5.98 -4.96
C ALA A 55 -9.15 -5.03 -5.68
N LEU A 56 -9.49 -3.74 -5.84
CA LEU A 56 -8.56 -2.74 -6.35
C LEU A 56 -7.29 -2.67 -5.49
N PHE A 57 -7.43 -2.64 -4.16
CA PHE A 57 -6.29 -2.60 -3.24
C PHE A 57 -5.45 -3.87 -3.30
N GLY A 58 -6.09 -5.04 -3.40
CA GLY A 58 -5.39 -6.31 -3.57
C GLY A 58 -4.59 -6.37 -4.87
N LEU A 59 -5.13 -5.84 -5.97
CA LEU A 59 -4.39 -5.72 -7.23
C LEU A 59 -3.21 -4.75 -7.15
N LEU A 60 -3.33 -3.66 -6.39
CA LEU A 60 -2.22 -2.74 -6.14
C LEU A 60 -1.07 -3.42 -5.36
N TYR A 61 -1.39 -4.20 -4.32
CA TYR A 61 -0.39 -5.02 -3.61
C TYR A 61 0.26 -6.05 -4.53
N LEU A 62 -0.52 -6.78 -5.33
CA LEU A 62 0.00 -7.79 -6.25
C LEU A 62 0.90 -7.18 -7.33
N ALA A 63 0.54 -6.03 -7.87
CA ALA A 63 1.38 -5.35 -8.84
C ALA A 63 2.67 -4.80 -8.19
N GLY A 64 2.63 -4.41 -6.91
CA GLY A 64 3.84 -4.13 -6.11
C GLY A 64 4.74 -5.36 -5.91
N VAL A 65 4.15 -6.53 -5.64
CA VAL A 65 4.85 -7.83 -5.53
C VAL A 65 5.55 -8.23 -6.83
N LEU A 66 4.98 -7.85 -7.98
CA LEU A 66 5.57 -8.06 -9.30
C LEU A 66 6.59 -6.98 -9.71
N ARG A 67 6.87 -6.02 -8.82
CA ARG A 67 7.74 -4.86 -9.06
C ARG A 67 7.34 -4.07 -10.31
N SER A 68 6.06 -4.09 -10.67
CA SER A 68 5.50 -3.44 -11.87
C SER A 68 5.02 -2.01 -11.60
N ASN A 69 5.66 -1.31 -10.65
CA ASN A 69 5.21 0.02 -10.18
C ASN A 69 5.49 1.13 -11.20
N HIS A 70 6.58 0.98 -11.95
CA HIS A 70 7.01 1.90 -13.01
C HIS A 70 6.80 1.33 -14.42
N LEU A 71 6.28 0.11 -14.52
CA LEU A 71 5.98 -0.56 -15.78
C LEU A 71 4.55 -0.22 -16.23
N ASN A 72 4.29 -0.39 -17.52
CA ASN A 72 2.96 -0.18 -18.05
C ASN A 72 2.00 -1.25 -17.52
N LEU A 73 0.99 -0.84 -16.75
CA LEU A 73 0.00 -1.79 -16.23
C LEU A 73 -0.78 -2.51 -17.35
N LYS A 74 -0.74 -2.02 -18.60
CA LYS A 74 -1.28 -2.76 -19.74
C LYS A 74 -0.69 -4.17 -19.83
N ASP A 75 0.59 -4.32 -19.48
CA ASP A 75 1.30 -5.60 -19.58
C ASP A 75 0.69 -6.61 -18.60
N LEU A 76 0.38 -6.21 -17.36
CA LEU A 76 -0.27 -7.08 -16.37
C LEU A 76 -1.65 -7.58 -16.80
N TRP A 77 -2.32 -6.87 -17.70
CA TRP A 77 -3.62 -7.27 -18.24
C TRP A 77 -3.54 -7.82 -19.67
N SER A 78 -2.35 -7.92 -20.26
CA SER A 78 -2.19 -8.34 -21.67
C SER A 78 -2.44 -9.84 -21.84
N ASP A 79 -2.94 -10.26 -23.00
CA ASP A 79 -3.16 -11.69 -23.31
C ASP A 79 -1.86 -12.45 -23.61
N ASP A 80 -0.70 -11.82 -23.40
CA ASP A 80 0.60 -12.45 -23.53
C ASP A 80 0.77 -13.60 -22.50
N PRO A 81 1.38 -14.74 -22.88
CA PRO A 81 1.60 -15.87 -21.97
C PRO A 81 2.39 -15.54 -20.70
N LEU A 82 3.23 -14.50 -20.71
CA LEU A 82 4.00 -14.05 -19.54
C LEU A 82 3.15 -13.19 -18.59
N SER A 83 2.00 -12.73 -19.03
CA SER A 83 1.14 -11.83 -18.27
C SER A 83 0.22 -12.59 -17.34
N PRO A 84 0.13 -12.22 -16.05
CA PRO A 84 -0.66 -13.02 -15.11
C PRO A 84 -2.15 -12.93 -15.40
N GLU A 85 -2.78 -14.06 -15.73
CA GLU A 85 -4.24 -14.16 -15.93
C GLU A 85 -5.05 -13.65 -14.72
N TYR A 86 -4.43 -13.68 -13.54
CA TYR A 86 -5.01 -13.26 -12.27
C TYR A 86 -5.59 -11.85 -12.33
N PHE A 87 -4.92 -10.88 -12.96
CA PHE A 87 -5.40 -9.50 -13.02
C PHE A 87 -6.69 -9.38 -13.83
N ARG A 88 -6.76 -10.07 -14.98
CA ARG A 88 -7.98 -10.14 -15.82
C ARG A 88 -9.12 -10.86 -15.10
N ALA A 89 -8.80 -11.91 -14.32
CA ALA A 89 -9.77 -12.65 -13.51
C ALA A 89 -10.47 -11.75 -12.49
N VAL A 90 -9.72 -10.88 -11.82
CA VAL A 90 -10.25 -9.96 -10.81
C VAL A 90 -11.10 -8.86 -11.47
N MET A 91 -10.55 -8.02 -12.33
CA MET A 91 -11.31 -6.96 -13.01
C MET A 91 -10.71 -6.58 -14.35
N SER A 92 -11.48 -5.90 -15.21
CA SER A 92 -10.95 -5.42 -16.49
C SER A 92 -9.98 -4.25 -16.30
N LEU A 93 -9.01 -4.10 -17.20
CA LEU A 93 -8.07 -2.97 -17.18
C LEU A 93 -8.81 -1.61 -17.23
N LYS A 94 -9.88 -1.51 -18.04
CA LYS A 94 -10.70 -0.30 -18.14
C LYS A 94 -11.34 0.05 -16.80
N ARG A 95 -11.90 -0.93 -16.10
CA ARG A 95 -12.51 -0.72 -14.77
C ARG A 95 -11.44 -0.38 -13.73
N PHE A 96 -10.30 -1.06 -13.74
CA PHE A 96 -9.16 -0.75 -12.87
C PHE A 96 -8.73 0.72 -13.01
N TYR A 97 -8.52 1.21 -14.24
CA TYR A 97 -8.13 2.61 -14.48
C TYR A 97 -9.22 3.60 -14.07
N LEU A 98 -10.50 3.28 -14.35
CA LEU A 98 -11.62 4.11 -13.92
C LEU A 98 -11.63 4.27 -12.41
N LEU A 99 -11.59 3.17 -11.66
CA LEU A 99 -11.61 3.21 -10.20
C LEU A 99 -10.38 3.91 -9.64
N LEU A 100 -9.19 3.62 -10.18
CA LEU A 100 -7.96 4.28 -9.76
C LEU A 100 -8.08 5.80 -9.94
N ARG A 101 -8.65 6.28 -11.06
CA ARG A 101 -8.91 7.71 -11.34
C ARG A 101 -10.03 8.29 -10.46
N ALA A 102 -11.05 7.49 -10.16
CA ALA A 102 -12.22 7.91 -9.40
C ALA A 102 -12.00 7.91 -7.88
N LEU A 103 -11.02 7.17 -7.37
CA LEU A 103 -10.78 7.02 -5.93
C LEU A 103 -10.72 8.38 -5.21
N ARG A 104 -11.57 8.56 -4.19
CA ARG A 104 -11.65 9.75 -3.32
C ARG A 104 -11.67 9.35 -1.85
N PHE A 105 -11.28 10.28 -0.99
CA PHE A 105 -11.11 10.07 0.46
C PHE A 105 -11.87 11.10 1.30
N ASP A 106 -12.71 11.89 0.64
CA ASP A 106 -13.51 12.95 1.24
C ASP A 106 -14.66 13.34 0.30
N ASP A 107 -15.70 13.94 0.86
CA ASP A 107 -16.79 14.54 0.08
C ASP A 107 -16.29 15.78 -0.68
N ILE A 108 -16.35 15.71 -2.01
CA ILE A 108 -15.92 16.78 -2.90
C ILE A 108 -16.78 18.05 -2.78
N ASN A 109 -18.04 17.92 -2.35
CA ASN A 109 -18.99 19.04 -2.28
C ASN A 109 -18.64 19.98 -1.12
N THR A 110 -18.15 19.44 -0.01
CA THR A 110 -17.74 20.24 1.18
C THR A 110 -16.26 20.64 1.16
N ARG A 111 -15.49 20.16 0.16
CA ARG A 111 -14.03 20.31 0.14
C ARG A 111 -13.58 21.77 0.03
N THR A 112 -14.31 22.59 -0.71
CA THR A 112 -13.93 24.00 -0.95
C THR A 112 -13.91 24.77 0.37
N GLU A 113 -14.91 24.58 1.22
CA GLU A 113 -15.00 25.17 2.56
C GLU A 113 -13.93 24.60 3.48
N ARG A 114 -13.77 23.27 3.53
CA ARG A 114 -12.76 22.63 4.40
C ARG A 114 -11.33 23.05 4.07
N LYS A 115 -11.04 23.33 2.80
CA LYS A 115 -9.71 23.85 2.37
C LYS A 115 -9.37 25.21 2.94
N MET A 116 -10.36 26.01 3.36
CA MET A 116 -10.11 27.33 3.94
C MET A 116 -9.33 27.22 5.25
N TYR A 117 -9.47 26.12 5.98
CA TYR A 117 -8.80 25.89 7.26
C TYR A 117 -8.00 24.58 7.34
N ASP A 118 -8.09 23.69 6.34
CA ASP A 118 -7.31 22.45 6.25
C ASP A 118 -6.81 22.17 4.83
N LYS A 119 -5.51 22.35 4.61
CA LYS A 119 -4.84 21.99 3.35
C LYS A 119 -4.82 20.48 3.10
N LEU A 120 -5.02 19.64 4.14
CA LEU A 120 -5.12 18.18 4.02
C LEU A 120 -6.56 17.69 3.80
N ALA A 121 -7.54 18.59 3.63
CA ALA A 121 -8.96 18.26 3.57
C ALA A 121 -9.31 17.09 2.62
N ALA A 122 -8.57 16.93 1.52
CA ALA A 122 -8.80 15.87 0.54
C ALA A 122 -8.50 14.44 1.03
N ILE A 123 -7.87 14.26 2.19
CA ILE A 123 -7.56 12.93 2.78
C ILE A 123 -7.54 12.92 4.31
N ARG A 124 -7.80 14.06 4.96
CA ARG A 124 -7.74 14.26 6.41
C ARG A 124 -8.33 13.11 7.22
N MET A 125 -9.57 12.73 6.93
CA MET A 125 -10.28 11.70 7.69
C MET A 125 -9.59 10.34 7.63
N ILE A 126 -9.15 9.94 6.43
CA ILE A 126 -8.45 8.66 6.24
C ILE A 126 -7.07 8.71 6.91
N PHE A 127 -6.36 9.84 6.82
CA PHE A 127 -5.05 10.00 7.43
C PHE A 127 -5.11 9.95 8.95
N ASP A 128 -5.95 10.78 9.58
CA ASP A 128 -6.08 10.84 11.03
C ASP A 128 -6.59 9.52 11.59
N GLY A 129 -7.59 8.92 10.92
CA GLY A 129 -8.07 7.58 11.26
C GLY A 129 -6.95 6.55 11.21
N PHE A 130 -6.16 6.50 10.15
CA PHE A 130 -5.03 5.57 10.05
C PHE A 130 -3.99 5.75 11.17
N VAL A 131 -3.65 7.00 11.51
CA VAL A 131 -2.69 7.31 12.59
C VAL A 131 -3.23 6.85 13.94
N GLN A 132 -4.52 7.10 14.23
CA GLN A 132 -5.16 6.64 15.45
C GLN A 132 -5.14 5.11 15.57
N HIS A 133 -5.44 4.39 14.49
CA HIS A 133 -5.36 2.92 14.48
C HIS A 133 -3.93 2.44 14.71
N CYS A 134 -2.93 3.06 14.07
CA CYS A 134 -1.52 2.75 14.32
C CYS A 134 -1.13 2.94 15.79
N GLN A 135 -1.51 4.06 16.40
CA GLN A 135 -1.21 4.36 17.80
C GLN A 135 -1.90 3.38 18.75
N ALA A 136 -3.18 3.07 18.52
CA ALA A 136 -3.95 2.14 19.35
C ALA A 136 -3.39 0.71 19.30
N VAL A 137 -2.90 0.29 18.14
CA VAL A 137 -2.43 -1.08 17.90
C VAL A 137 -0.97 -1.25 18.29
N LEU A 138 -0.09 -0.29 17.96
CA LEU A 138 1.37 -0.42 18.10
C LEU A 138 1.96 0.32 19.30
N GLY A 139 1.22 1.25 19.93
CA GLY A 139 1.76 2.19 20.93
C GLY A 139 2.39 1.56 22.19
N LYS A 140 2.23 0.25 22.41
CA LYS A 140 2.72 -0.45 23.62
C LYS A 140 4.10 -1.09 23.48
N THR A 141 4.74 -1.11 22.32
CA THR A 141 6.08 -1.71 22.13
C THR A 141 7.05 -0.69 21.54
N ALA A 142 8.33 -0.76 21.93
CA ALA A 142 9.37 0.26 21.71
C ALA A 142 9.39 0.82 20.27
N LEU A 143 9.39 2.15 20.14
CA LEU A 143 9.43 2.85 18.85
C LEU A 143 10.77 3.59 18.71
N SER A 144 11.56 3.21 17.71
CA SER A 144 12.60 4.10 17.18
C SER A 144 11.91 5.17 16.33
N MET A 145 12.01 6.44 16.75
CA MET A 145 11.34 7.57 16.11
C MET A 145 12.33 8.44 15.34
N LYS A 146 12.61 8.09 14.09
CA LYS A 146 13.18 9.04 13.13
C LYS A 146 12.04 9.75 12.44
N CYS A 147 12.00 11.06 12.55
CA CYS A 147 11.12 11.89 11.75
C CYS A 147 11.91 12.22 10.48
N SER A 148 11.63 11.56 9.37
CA SER A 148 12.25 11.89 8.08
C SER A 148 11.55 13.11 7.47
N LYS A 149 12.28 13.90 6.68
CA LYS A 149 11.73 15.05 5.95
C LYS A 149 10.66 14.64 4.92
N ASP A 150 10.66 13.37 4.54
CA ASP A 150 9.76 12.79 3.56
C ASP A 150 8.92 11.68 4.20
N LEU A 151 7.86 12.10 4.91
CA LEU A 151 6.70 11.28 5.28
C LEU A 151 6.99 9.97 6.03
N GLU A 152 7.27 10.07 7.33
CA GLU A 152 7.28 8.90 8.22
C GLU A 152 6.53 9.13 9.53
N VAL A 153 5.50 8.30 9.70
CA VAL A 153 4.58 8.18 10.84
C VAL A 153 3.99 9.52 11.32
N GLY A 154 3.02 10.03 10.57
CA GLY A 154 2.06 11.00 11.11
C GLY A 154 2.26 12.48 10.75
N VAL A 155 3.28 12.83 9.95
CA VAL A 155 3.42 14.20 9.44
C VAL A 155 3.60 14.20 7.92
N VAL A 156 2.49 14.38 7.20
CA VAL A 156 2.57 15.00 5.87
C VAL A 156 3.04 16.43 6.14
N PHE A 157 4.21 16.83 5.65
CA PHE A 157 4.65 18.23 5.67
C PHE A 157 3.76 19.04 4.73
N VAL A 158 2.54 19.30 5.17
CA VAL A 158 1.69 20.30 4.56
C VAL A 158 2.23 21.62 5.08
N ARG A 159 2.69 22.50 4.17
CA ARG A 159 3.08 23.88 4.46
C ARG A 159 2.12 24.51 5.48
N THR A 160 2.57 25.49 6.27
CA THR A 160 1.81 26.20 7.31
C THR A 160 0.32 26.25 7.03
N GLN A 161 -0.48 25.60 7.89
CA GLN A 161 -1.92 25.52 7.75
C GLN A 161 -2.55 26.91 7.90
N PRO A 162 -3.68 27.20 7.22
CA PRO A 162 -4.44 28.43 7.44
C PRO A 162 -4.95 28.49 8.89
N ASP A 163 -5.46 29.66 9.29
CA ASP A 163 -6.09 29.80 10.60
C ASP A 163 -7.27 28.83 10.75
N GLY A 164 -7.31 28.15 11.89
CA GLY A 164 -8.29 27.11 12.17
C GLY A 164 -7.74 25.99 13.06
N PRO A 165 -8.52 24.92 13.27
CA PRO A 165 -8.20 23.86 14.22
C PRO A 165 -6.97 23.03 13.83
N PHE A 166 -6.53 23.10 12.57
CA PHE A 166 -5.36 22.38 12.07
C PHE A 166 -4.08 23.24 12.03
N LYS A 167 -4.14 24.49 12.50
CA LYS A 167 -2.96 25.35 12.60
C LYS A 167 -2.09 24.96 13.78
N PHE A 168 -0.98 24.30 13.46
CA PHE A 168 0.03 23.93 14.45
C PHE A 168 1.39 24.53 14.11
N GLU A 169 2.22 24.72 15.13
CA GLU A 169 3.62 25.10 14.93
C GLU A 169 4.40 23.99 14.21
N ASN A 170 5.12 24.38 13.16
CA ASN A 170 5.99 23.48 12.39
C ASN A 170 7.45 23.49 12.86
N LYS A 171 7.72 24.03 14.06
CA LYS A 171 9.04 23.97 14.67
C LYS A 171 9.38 22.49 14.96
N PRO A 172 10.64 22.04 14.75
CA PRO A 172 11.01 20.64 14.99
C PRO A 172 10.67 20.15 16.41
N SER A 173 10.86 20.99 17.43
CA SER A 173 10.48 20.69 18.81
C SER A 173 8.98 20.44 18.97
N SER A 174 8.13 21.30 18.39
CA SER A 174 6.67 21.17 18.44
C SER A 174 6.18 19.93 17.67
N ILE A 175 6.90 19.49 16.64
CA ILE A 175 6.64 18.22 15.93
C ILE A 175 6.96 17.04 16.86
N VAL A 176 8.15 17.01 17.48
CA VAL A 176 8.55 15.94 18.41
C VAL A 176 7.54 15.80 19.54
N LYS A 177 7.19 16.91 20.21
CA LYS A 177 6.19 16.93 21.29
C LYS A 177 4.87 16.28 20.90
N ARG A 178 4.36 16.58 19.69
CA ARG A 178 3.14 15.95 19.19
C ARG A 178 3.30 14.46 18.96
N MET A 179 4.41 14.03 18.36
CA MET A 179 4.65 12.61 18.09
C MET A 179 4.87 11.77 19.36
N ILE A 180 5.43 12.36 20.43
CA ILE A 180 5.68 11.64 21.69
C ILE A 180 4.46 11.54 22.61
N THR A 181 3.38 12.27 22.32
CA THR A 181 2.13 12.24 23.12
C THR A 181 1.73 10.84 23.60
N PRO A 182 1.66 9.78 22.75
CA PRO A 182 1.28 8.44 23.18
C PRO A 182 2.33 7.72 24.07
N ILE A 183 3.58 8.18 24.08
CA ILE A 183 4.68 7.55 24.82
C ILE A 183 5.21 8.40 25.98
N SER A 184 4.64 9.59 26.17
CA SER A 184 4.99 10.49 27.25
C SER A 184 4.81 9.81 28.61
N LYS A 185 5.80 9.96 29.49
CA LYS A 185 5.86 9.44 30.86
C LYS A 185 6.05 7.92 31.00
N ILE A 186 6.35 7.22 29.90
CA ILE A 186 6.54 5.75 29.92
C ILE A 186 7.98 5.34 30.28
N GLY A 187 8.96 6.25 30.28
CA GLY A 187 10.36 5.90 30.59
C GLY A 187 11.12 5.27 29.42
N ARG A 188 10.80 5.64 28.18
CA ARG A 188 11.46 5.13 26.96
C ARG A 188 12.58 6.04 26.47
N ASN A 189 13.46 5.48 25.65
CA ASN A 189 14.48 6.22 24.91
C ASN A 189 14.03 6.60 23.50
N ILE A 190 14.34 7.82 23.06
CA ILE A 190 14.11 8.33 21.71
C ILE A 190 15.44 8.50 20.98
N THR A 191 15.56 7.95 19.77
CA THR A 191 16.69 8.24 18.89
C THR A 191 16.31 9.29 17.86
N MET A 192 17.01 10.42 17.81
CA MET A 192 16.64 11.58 16.99
C MET A 192 17.71 11.97 15.96
N ASP A 193 17.27 12.37 14.77
CA ASP A 193 18.13 12.99 13.76
C ASP A 193 18.38 14.48 14.03
N ASN A 194 19.47 15.01 13.50
CA ASN A 194 19.98 16.37 13.71
C ASN A 194 19.00 17.50 13.38
N TRP A 195 17.96 17.25 12.57
CA TRP A 195 16.93 18.26 12.29
C TRP A 195 16.03 18.50 13.50
N TYR A 196 15.81 17.47 14.32
CA TYR A 196 14.91 17.52 15.46
C TYR A 196 15.65 17.71 16.78
N THR A 197 16.93 17.36 16.85
CA THR A 197 17.71 17.43 18.08
C THR A 197 18.10 18.88 18.46
N SER A 198 17.79 19.26 19.70
CA SER A 198 18.31 20.46 20.37
C SER A 198 18.51 20.19 21.85
N ILE A 199 19.47 20.87 22.50
CA ILE A 199 19.75 20.69 23.93
C ILE A 199 18.51 21.02 24.78
N LEU A 200 17.83 22.13 24.47
CA LEU A 200 16.60 22.53 25.16
C LEU A 200 15.52 21.45 25.09
N LEU A 201 15.33 20.85 23.92
CA LEU A 201 14.33 19.80 23.74
C LEU A 201 14.71 18.53 24.50
N VAL A 202 15.98 18.14 24.49
CA VAL A 202 16.44 16.95 25.23
C VAL A 202 16.20 17.11 26.74
N ASN A 203 16.49 18.28 27.31
CA ASN A 203 16.19 18.57 28.72
C ASN A 203 14.68 18.51 28.99
N GLU A 204 13.87 19.14 28.13
CA GLU A 204 12.42 19.14 28.30
C GLU A 204 11.81 17.73 28.21
N LEU A 205 12.32 16.88 27.32
CA LEU A 205 11.89 15.48 27.21
C LEU A 205 12.24 14.67 28.46
N LEU A 206 13.41 14.92 29.04
CA LEU A 206 13.83 14.25 30.27
C LEU A 206 12.98 14.71 31.47
N GLU A 207 12.86 16.02 31.68
CA GLU A 207 12.24 16.62 32.86
C GLU A 207 10.70 16.49 32.85
N ASN A 208 10.06 16.84 31.73
CA ASN A 208 8.59 16.94 31.67
C ASN A 208 7.92 15.65 31.18
N HIS A 209 8.64 14.84 30.41
CA HIS A 209 8.08 13.66 29.74
C HIS A 209 8.67 12.33 30.22
N ASN A 210 9.67 12.32 31.10
CA ASN A 210 10.37 11.08 31.53
C ASN A 210 10.78 10.22 30.32
N LEU A 211 11.43 10.86 29.35
CA LEU A 211 11.95 10.23 28.13
C LEU A 211 13.43 10.56 27.97
N THR A 212 14.26 9.55 27.82
CA THR A 212 15.67 9.75 27.48
C THR A 212 15.80 9.96 25.98
N THR A 213 16.87 10.63 25.55
CA THR A 213 17.11 10.90 24.13
C THR A 213 18.57 10.62 23.78
N VAL A 214 18.79 10.13 22.56
CA VAL A 214 20.10 10.05 21.90
C VAL A 214 19.95 10.65 20.51
N GLY A 215 20.79 11.60 20.12
CA GLY A 215 20.67 12.18 18.80
C GLY A 215 21.91 12.90 18.32
N THR A 216 22.02 13.05 16.99
CA THR A 216 23.08 13.85 16.40
C THR A 216 22.76 15.34 16.53
N LEU A 217 23.78 16.16 16.75
CA LEU A 217 23.66 17.62 16.81
C LEU A 217 24.26 18.27 15.58
N ARG A 218 23.61 19.34 15.09
CA ARG A 218 24.18 20.19 14.05
C ARG A 218 25.28 21.06 14.63
N LYS A 219 26.38 21.19 13.88
CA LYS A 219 27.58 21.95 14.31
C LYS A 219 27.34 23.45 14.50
N ASN A 220 26.23 23.99 13.98
CA ASN A 220 25.87 25.40 14.10
C ASN A 220 25.10 25.74 15.39
N LYS A 221 24.93 24.77 16.29
CA LYS A 221 24.26 24.98 17.59
C LYS A 221 25.20 25.73 18.53
N LYS A 222 24.72 26.84 19.10
CA LYS A 222 25.50 27.74 19.98
C LYS A 222 25.85 27.08 21.30
N GLU A 223 25.09 26.07 21.68
CA GLU A 223 25.22 25.30 22.90
C GLU A 223 26.42 24.33 22.85
N ILE A 224 27.03 24.11 21.68
CA ILE A 224 28.20 23.25 21.54
C ILE A 224 29.47 24.06 21.87
N PRO A 225 30.29 23.62 22.85
CA PRO A 225 31.54 24.31 23.14
C PRO A 225 32.49 24.28 21.92
N PRO A 226 33.21 25.38 21.60
CA PRO A 226 34.09 25.43 20.43
C PRO A 226 35.15 24.32 20.38
N CYS A 227 35.64 23.85 21.54
CA CYS A 227 36.59 22.74 21.61
C CYS A 227 36.03 21.40 21.08
N PHE A 228 34.72 21.20 21.05
CA PHE A 228 34.07 20.02 20.46
C PHE A 228 34.02 20.10 18.93
N LEU A 229 34.16 21.31 18.37
CA LEU A 229 34.11 21.58 16.94
C LEU A 229 35.49 21.66 16.29
N ASP A 230 36.56 21.89 17.06
CA ASP A 230 37.91 21.90 16.53
C ASP A 230 38.31 20.52 16.01
N THR A 231 38.73 20.48 14.75
CA THR A 231 39.17 19.26 14.07
C THR A 231 40.64 19.28 13.68
N LYS A 232 41.32 20.43 13.75
CA LYS A 232 42.68 20.60 13.19
C LYS A 232 43.73 19.85 14.00
N ARG A 233 43.58 19.82 15.33
CA ARG A 233 44.53 19.23 16.28
C ARG A 233 44.13 17.84 16.77
N ARG A 234 43.02 17.29 16.25
CA ARG A 234 42.43 16.05 16.75
C ARG A 234 42.79 14.86 15.87
N GLU A 235 43.21 13.77 16.51
CA GLU A 235 43.54 12.52 15.85
C GLU A 235 42.29 11.76 15.38
N LYS A 236 42.47 10.90 14.38
CA LYS A 236 41.42 9.98 13.91
C LYS A 236 41.07 9.01 15.04
N ASN A 237 39.80 8.66 15.18
CA ASN A 237 39.24 7.78 16.20
C ASN A 237 39.35 8.34 17.64
N SER A 238 39.73 9.61 17.81
CA SER A 238 39.68 10.29 19.11
C SER A 238 38.25 10.72 19.46
N THR A 239 37.95 10.75 20.76
CA THR A 239 36.65 11.21 21.30
C THR A 239 36.86 12.27 22.37
N LEU A 240 36.00 13.29 22.37
CA LEU A 240 35.83 14.20 23.50
C LEU A 240 34.45 14.00 24.10
N PHE A 241 34.41 13.95 25.43
CA PHE A 241 33.20 13.84 26.23
C PHE A 241 33.01 15.12 27.05
N GLY A 242 31.78 15.61 27.09
CA GLY A 242 31.38 16.75 27.90
C GLY A 242 30.14 16.39 28.70
N TYR A 243 30.12 16.80 29.96
CA TYR A 243 29.05 16.45 30.88
C TYR A 243 28.39 17.73 31.38
N SER A 244 27.06 17.70 31.49
CA SER A 244 26.27 18.81 32.03
C SER A 244 25.05 18.24 32.74
N LYS A 245 25.04 18.31 34.09
CA LYS A 245 23.99 17.75 34.95
C LYS A 245 23.56 16.33 34.54
N ASN A 246 22.53 16.22 33.69
CA ASN A 246 21.91 14.97 33.24
C ASN A 246 22.16 14.68 31.74
N LEU A 247 23.05 15.43 31.09
CA LEU A 247 23.36 15.30 29.67
C LEU A 247 24.85 15.02 29.45
N MET A 248 25.09 14.23 28.43
CA MET A 248 26.40 13.94 27.88
C MET A 248 26.44 14.38 26.42
N ILE A 249 27.47 15.13 26.04
CA ILE A 249 27.79 15.49 24.67
C ILE A 249 29.08 14.78 24.25
N THR A 250 29.08 14.23 23.05
CA THR A 250 30.21 13.45 22.52
C THR A 250 30.61 13.99 21.17
N SER A 251 31.90 14.27 20.98
CA SER A 251 32.48 14.64 19.69
C SER A 251 33.51 13.61 19.26
N TYR A 252 33.19 12.82 18.25
CA TYR A 252 34.03 11.73 17.73
C TYR A 252 34.58 12.04 16.34
N MET A 253 35.81 11.63 16.06
CA MET A 253 36.53 11.88 14.81
C MET A 253 36.65 10.61 13.93
N PRO A 254 35.60 10.20 13.18
CA PRO A 254 35.68 9.00 12.32
C PRO A 254 36.70 9.12 11.18
N ARG A 255 36.95 10.35 10.69
CA ARG A 255 37.90 10.64 9.62
C ARG A 255 38.61 11.95 9.93
N LYS A 256 39.81 12.14 9.36
CA LYS A 256 40.55 13.41 9.47
C LYS A 256 39.67 14.57 9.00
N ASN A 257 39.65 15.66 9.76
CA ASN A 257 38.84 16.86 9.51
C ASN A 257 37.31 16.65 9.49
N LYS A 258 36.79 15.50 9.96
CA LYS A 258 35.36 15.26 10.09
C LYS A 258 35.04 14.73 11.49
N ASN A 259 34.46 15.60 12.32
CA ASN A 259 33.83 15.22 13.58
C ASN A 259 32.32 14.99 13.43
N VAL A 260 31.78 14.12 14.28
CA VAL A 260 30.35 13.89 14.51
C VAL A 260 30.05 14.21 15.96
N VAL A 261 29.01 15.02 16.19
CA VAL A 261 28.61 15.45 17.54
C VAL A 261 27.26 14.81 17.88
N LEU A 262 27.19 14.15 19.04
CA LEU A 262 25.97 13.55 19.57
C LEU A 262 25.69 14.12 20.96
N VAL A 263 24.41 14.14 21.33
CA VAL A 263 23.96 14.37 22.70
C VAL A 263 23.16 13.17 23.18
N SER A 264 23.29 12.86 24.46
CA SER A 264 22.46 11.90 25.14
C SER A 264 22.06 12.36 26.53
N SER A 265 20.84 12.02 26.94
CA SER A 265 20.38 12.05 28.34
C SER A 265 20.27 10.66 28.98
N MET A 266 20.67 9.61 28.26
CA MET A 266 20.67 8.23 28.71
C MET A 266 22.05 7.80 29.25
N HIS A 267 23.12 8.30 28.63
CA HIS A 267 24.48 7.94 28.98
C HIS A 267 25.08 8.96 29.95
N ASP A 268 25.71 8.46 31.01
CA ASP A 268 26.35 9.24 32.07
C ASP A 268 27.88 9.12 32.06
N GLN A 269 28.43 8.12 31.36
CA GLN A 269 29.86 7.84 31.28
C GLN A 269 30.38 7.75 29.84
N GLY A 270 31.61 8.25 29.66
CA GLY A 270 32.38 8.22 28.41
C GLY A 270 32.99 6.86 28.09
N VAL A 271 32.17 5.82 27.95
CA VAL A 271 32.63 4.47 27.65
C VAL A 271 32.95 4.32 26.16
N ILE A 272 34.10 3.70 25.87
CA ILE A 272 34.48 3.27 24.52
C ILE A 272 34.03 1.83 24.33
N ASP A 273 33.36 1.56 23.23
CA ASP A 273 32.88 0.25 22.85
C ASP A 273 34.06 -0.61 22.36
N THR A 274 34.36 -1.68 23.10
CA THR A 274 35.44 -2.62 22.77
C THR A 274 35.20 -3.35 21.46
N ASP A 275 33.95 -3.55 21.06
CA ASP A 275 33.59 -4.27 19.82
C ASP A 275 33.92 -3.44 18.57
N SER A 276 34.20 -2.15 18.74
CA SER A 276 34.59 -1.27 17.65
C SER A 276 36.05 -1.42 17.20
N GLY A 277 36.86 -2.19 17.95
CA GLY A 277 38.28 -2.44 17.67
C GLY A 277 39.06 -1.14 17.48
N ASP A 278 39.91 -1.09 16.45
CA ASP A 278 40.75 0.07 16.11
C ASP A 278 39.98 1.38 15.87
N GLN A 279 38.65 1.32 15.69
CA GLN A 279 37.82 2.49 15.48
C GLN A 279 37.55 3.26 16.78
N ASN A 280 37.75 2.66 17.96
CA ASN A 280 37.55 3.28 19.27
C ASN A 280 36.26 4.12 19.35
N LYS A 281 35.15 3.55 18.88
CA LYS A 281 33.85 4.23 18.88
C LYS A 281 33.33 4.31 20.31
N PRO A 282 32.85 5.48 20.74
CA PRO A 282 32.07 5.59 21.96
C PRO A 282 30.80 4.75 21.90
N GLU A 283 30.41 4.20 23.04
CA GLU A 283 29.18 3.39 23.17
C GLU A 283 27.94 4.19 22.69
N ILE A 284 27.81 5.47 23.02
CA ILE A 284 26.74 6.34 22.49
C ILE A 284 26.63 6.33 20.95
N ILE A 285 27.74 6.17 20.23
CA ILE A 285 27.75 6.11 18.76
C ILE A 285 27.32 4.74 18.27
N THR A 286 27.75 3.66 18.92
CA THR A 286 27.34 2.31 18.54
C THR A 286 25.86 2.10 18.89
N PHE A 287 25.42 2.58 20.05
CA PHE A 287 24.01 2.66 20.42
C PHE A 287 23.19 3.45 19.39
N TYR A 288 23.58 4.69 19.07
CA TYR A 288 22.88 5.49 18.05
C TYR A 288 22.81 4.78 16.69
N ASN A 289 23.89 4.12 16.28
CA ASN A 289 23.92 3.40 15.01
C ASN A 289 23.00 2.17 15.00
N SER A 290 22.86 1.48 16.14
CA SER A 290 21.95 0.35 16.30
C SER A 290 20.48 0.76 16.25
N THR A 291 20.14 1.94 16.78
CA THR A 291 18.74 2.39 16.91
C THR A 291 18.26 3.28 15.76
N LYS A 292 19.15 4.06 15.12
CA LYS A 292 18.79 4.97 14.01
C LYS A 292 18.21 4.25 12.79
N GLY A 293 18.50 2.96 12.63
CA GLY A 293 18.10 2.16 11.47
C GLY A 293 16.63 1.76 11.45
N GLY A 294 15.92 1.81 12.59
CA GLY A 294 14.53 1.33 12.67
C GLY A 294 13.58 1.97 11.66
N VAL A 295 13.82 3.25 11.35
CA VAL A 295 13.03 3.97 10.36
C VAL A 295 13.56 3.80 8.92
N ASP A 296 14.89 3.77 8.74
CA ASP A 296 15.49 3.51 7.42
C ASP A 296 15.04 2.16 6.84
N VAL A 297 14.84 1.15 7.70
CA VAL A 297 14.29 -0.16 7.31
C VAL A 297 12.85 -0.04 6.81
N VAL A 298 12.02 0.80 7.43
CA VAL A 298 10.64 1.00 6.98
C VAL A 298 10.62 1.65 5.60
N ASP A 299 11.48 2.63 5.36
CA ASP A 299 11.62 3.27 4.06
C ASP A 299 12.12 2.31 2.98
N GLU A 300 13.13 1.49 3.27
CA GLU A 300 13.60 0.45 2.35
C GLU A 300 12.47 -0.53 2.00
N LEU A 301 11.71 -0.98 3.00
CA LEU A 301 10.57 -1.90 2.80
C LEU A 301 9.40 -1.27 2.01
N LYS A 302 9.20 0.05 2.09
CA LYS A 302 8.19 0.76 1.27
C LYS A 302 8.59 0.82 -0.20
N VAL A 303 9.89 0.84 -0.50
CA VAL A 303 10.40 0.92 -1.88
C VAL A 303 10.35 -0.44 -2.56
N GLU A 304 10.78 -1.52 -1.90
CA GLU A 304 10.97 -2.83 -2.53
C GLU A 304 9.68 -3.44 -3.13
N TYR A 305 8.53 -3.24 -2.47
CA TYR A 305 7.21 -3.77 -2.90
C TYR A 305 6.11 -2.70 -2.83
N SER A 306 6.41 -1.50 -3.31
CA SER A 306 5.50 -0.36 -3.20
C SER A 306 4.18 -0.57 -3.94
N VAL A 307 3.06 -0.10 -3.38
CA VAL A 307 1.79 0.01 -4.11
C VAL A 307 1.68 1.30 -4.93
N SER A 308 2.66 2.20 -4.80
CA SER A 308 2.65 3.54 -5.38
C SER A 308 2.54 3.52 -6.91
N ARG A 309 1.69 4.38 -7.45
CA ARG A 309 1.51 4.57 -8.90
C ARG A 309 1.71 6.02 -9.28
N VAL A 310 2.19 6.25 -10.51
CA VAL A 310 2.27 7.59 -11.08
C VAL A 310 0.88 8.21 -11.09
N SER A 311 0.74 9.36 -10.45
CA SER A 311 -0.53 10.08 -10.37
C SER A 311 -0.31 11.57 -10.26
N CYS A 312 -1.13 12.36 -10.95
CA CYS A 312 -1.16 13.81 -10.81
C CYS A 312 -2.01 14.29 -9.62
N ARG A 313 -2.40 13.39 -8.70
CA ARG A 313 -3.25 13.69 -7.55
C ARG A 313 -2.50 13.38 -6.25
N TRP A 314 -2.03 14.42 -5.58
CA TRP A 314 -1.28 14.29 -4.32
C TRP A 314 -1.97 13.46 -3.20
N PRO A 315 -3.32 13.40 -3.06
CA PRO A 315 -3.92 12.57 -2.02
C PRO A 315 -3.63 11.08 -2.21
N LEU A 316 -3.49 10.63 -3.47
CA LEU A 316 -3.13 9.24 -3.75
C LEU A 316 -1.71 8.91 -3.29
N THR A 317 -0.77 9.85 -3.43
CA THR A 317 0.61 9.65 -2.95
C THR A 317 0.64 9.33 -1.47
N ILE A 318 -0.16 10.05 -0.67
CA ILE A 318 -0.29 9.79 0.77
C ILE A 318 -0.97 8.44 0.99
N PHE A 319 -2.09 8.20 0.31
CA PHE A 319 -2.84 6.94 0.46
C PHE A 319 -1.99 5.70 0.16
N PHE A 320 -1.18 5.72 -0.91
CA PHE A 320 -0.27 4.63 -1.24
C PHE A 320 0.79 4.42 -0.16
N SER A 321 1.29 5.50 0.46
CA SER A 321 2.18 5.37 1.62
C SER A 321 1.48 4.72 2.81
N LEU A 322 0.23 5.11 3.12
CA LEU A 322 -0.56 4.48 4.18
C LEU A 322 -0.76 2.97 3.91
N MET A 323 -1.06 2.59 2.67
CA MET A 323 -1.15 1.19 2.27
C MET A 323 0.17 0.42 2.43
N ASN A 324 1.30 1.02 2.06
CA ASN A 324 2.62 0.39 2.26
C ASN A 324 2.88 0.16 3.75
N ILE A 325 2.64 1.18 4.59
CA ILE A 325 2.79 1.11 6.05
C ILE A 325 1.85 0.07 6.66
N ALA A 326 0.57 0.02 6.24
CA ALA A 326 -0.37 -1.00 6.67
C ALA A 326 0.11 -2.42 6.35
N GLY A 327 0.68 -2.60 5.15
CA GLY A 327 1.26 -3.87 4.75
C GLY A 327 2.41 -4.27 5.66
N ILE A 328 3.29 -3.34 6.05
CA ILE A 328 4.42 -3.60 6.95
C ILE A 328 3.91 -3.93 8.36
N ASN A 329 3.09 -3.04 8.93
CA ASN A 329 2.61 -3.16 10.30
C ASN A 329 1.75 -4.43 10.49
N SER A 330 0.91 -4.77 9.52
CA SER A 330 0.12 -6.00 9.59
C SER A 330 0.99 -7.26 9.58
N GLN A 331 2.10 -7.27 8.84
CA GLN A 331 3.04 -8.40 8.84
C GLN A 331 3.77 -8.53 10.18
N ILE A 332 4.15 -7.40 10.78
CA ILE A 332 4.75 -7.40 12.13
C ILE A 332 3.78 -8.03 13.12
N ILE A 333 2.51 -7.58 13.14
CA ILE A 333 1.49 -8.12 14.04
C ILE A 333 1.24 -9.61 13.78
N TYR A 334 1.14 -10.02 12.51
CA TYR A 334 0.96 -11.41 12.14
C TYR A 334 2.10 -12.29 12.68
N ARG A 335 3.36 -11.83 12.54
CA ARG A 335 4.53 -12.53 13.06
C ARG A 335 4.48 -12.66 14.58
N GLU A 336 4.21 -11.56 15.29
CA GLU A 336 4.16 -11.55 16.76
C GLU A 336 3.03 -12.42 17.33
N ASN A 337 1.85 -12.41 16.70
CA ASN A 337 0.68 -13.15 17.20
C ASN A 337 0.70 -14.65 16.86
N THR A 338 1.38 -15.05 15.78
CA THR A 338 1.37 -16.44 15.31
C THR A 338 2.71 -17.16 15.46
N GLY A 339 3.80 -16.42 15.67
CA GLY A 339 5.17 -16.95 15.60
C GLY A 339 5.63 -17.30 14.17
N ASN A 340 4.75 -17.22 13.17
CA ASN A 340 5.06 -17.62 11.80
C ASN A 340 5.84 -16.53 11.05
N VAL A 341 7.02 -16.90 10.57
CA VAL A 341 7.86 -16.01 9.76
C VAL A 341 7.59 -16.27 8.27
N ILE A 342 6.89 -15.33 7.62
CA ILE A 342 6.62 -15.36 6.18
C ILE A 342 7.45 -14.26 5.51
N THR A 343 8.04 -14.56 4.35
CA THR A 343 8.76 -13.56 3.56
C THR A 343 7.82 -12.43 3.12
N ARG A 344 8.34 -11.21 3.03
CA ARG A 344 7.58 -10.01 2.65
C ARG A 344 6.75 -10.20 1.39
N ARG A 345 7.39 -10.76 0.36
CA ARG A 345 6.77 -11.06 -0.94
C ARG A 345 5.58 -12.02 -0.81
N ASN A 346 5.71 -13.10 -0.05
CA ASN A 346 4.66 -14.10 0.12
C ASN A 346 3.51 -13.59 1.00
N TYR A 347 3.82 -12.79 2.02
CA TYR A 347 2.82 -12.13 2.84
C TYR A 347 1.94 -11.20 2.00
N LEU A 348 2.55 -10.28 1.25
CA LEU A 348 1.83 -9.35 0.39
C LEU A 348 1.07 -10.04 -0.74
N ARG A 349 1.62 -11.12 -1.31
CA ARG A 349 0.92 -11.95 -2.29
C ARG A 349 -0.36 -12.56 -1.70
N SER A 350 -0.28 -13.08 -0.48
CA SER A 350 -1.43 -13.70 0.21
C SER A 350 -2.47 -12.64 0.58
N LEU A 351 -2.03 -11.49 1.11
CA LEU A 351 -2.89 -10.34 1.39
C LEU A 351 -3.64 -9.88 0.13
N GLY A 352 -2.95 -9.70 -1.00
CA GLY A 352 -3.57 -9.31 -2.25
C GLY A 352 -4.60 -10.31 -2.78
N ARG A 353 -4.35 -11.61 -2.55
CA ARG A 353 -5.32 -12.68 -2.87
C ARG A 353 -6.55 -12.66 -1.97
N GLU A 354 -6.36 -12.48 -0.67
CA GLU A 354 -7.47 -12.40 0.30
C GLU A 354 -8.37 -11.19 0.03
N LEU A 355 -7.77 -10.03 -0.31
CA LEU A 355 -8.50 -8.81 -0.66
C LEU A 355 -9.32 -8.91 -1.96
N THR A 356 -8.89 -9.74 -2.91
CA THR A 356 -9.56 -9.90 -4.22
C THR A 356 -10.53 -11.07 -4.26
N LYS A 357 -10.44 -12.00 -3.31
CA LYS A 357 -11.20 -13.26 -3.29
C LYS A 357 -12.70 -13.03 -3.33
N GLU A 358 -13.23 -12.24 -2.40
CA GLU A 358 -14.68 -11.98 -2.27
C GLU A 358 -15.28 -11.38 -3.56
N PHE A 359 -14.59 -10.40 -4.15
CA PHE A 359 -15.03 -9.81 -5.41
C PHE A 359 -15.03 -10.81 -6.58
N MET A 360 -14.02 -11.67 -6.67
CA MET A 360 -13.98 -12.73 -7.68
C MET A 360 -15.14 -13.72 -7.52
N ILE A 361 -15.50 -14.07 -6.30
CA ILE A 361 -16.63 -14.95 -6.01
C ILE A 361 -17.93 -14.31 -6.51
N ASN A 362 -18.18 -13.05 -6.15
CA ASN A 362 -19.39 -12.33 -6.57
C ASN A 362 -19.50 -12.19 -8.11
N ARG A 363 -18.37 -12.14 -8.82
CA ARG A 363 -18.36 -12.14 -10.29
C ARG A 363 -18.89 -13.44 -10.89
N LEU A 364 -18.78 -14.58 -10.21
CA LEU A 364 -19.27 -15.86 -10.73
C LEU A 364 -20.81 -15.90 -10.84
N ASP A 365 -21.50 -15.02 -10.11
CA ASP A 365 -22.96 -14.87 -10.16
C ASP A 365 -23.42 -14.04 -11.38
N MET A 366 -22.52 -13.32 -12.04
CA MET A 366 -22.87 -12.53 -13.22
C MET A 366 -23.20 -13.44 -14.42
N PRO A 367 -24.44 -13.43 -14.95
CA PRO A 367 -24.82 -14.35 -16.02
C PRO A 367 -24.04 -14.09 -17.33
N THR A 368 -23.68 -12.84 -17.58
CA THR A 368 -22.98 -12.39 -18.80
C THR A 368 -21.45 -12.58 -18.77
N LEU A 369 -20.90 -13.16 -17.70
CA LEU A 369 -19.47 -13.40 -17.57
C LEU A 369 -18.98 -14.39 -18.64
N ARG A 370 -17.88 -14.05 -19.33
CA ARG A 370 -17.26 -14.92 -20.35
C ARG A 370 -16.89 -16.28 -19.73
N ILE A 371 -17.17 -17.36 -20.46
CA ILE A 371 -16.94 -18.75 -20.00
C ILE A 371 -15.47 -18.97 -19.61
N GLN A 372 -14.52 -18.56 -20.45
CA GLN A 372 -13.09 -18.66 -20.14
C GLN A 372 -12.73 -17.98 -18.82
N LEU A 373 -13.24 -16.75 -18.61
CA LEU A 373 -12.98 -15.99 -17.40
C LEU A 373 -13.62 -16.65 -16.17
N ARG A 374 -14.84 -17.19 -16.31
CA ARG A 374 -15.51 -17.97 -15.27
C ARG A 374 -14.67 -19.18 -14.87
N ASN A 375 -14.15 -19.94 -15.83
CA ASN A 375 -13.29 -21.10 -15.57
C ASN A 375 -11.99 -20.69 -14.87
N THR A 376 -11.34 -19.60 -15.29
CA THR A 376 -10.15 -19.07 -14.62
C THR A 376 -10.45 -18.68 -13.17
N ILE A 377 -11.56 -17.99 -12.91
CA ILE A 377 -11.96 -17.60 -11.55
C ILE A 377 -12.25 -18.84 -10.69
N MET A 378 -12.95 -19.85 -11.22
CA MET A 378 -13.21 -21.11 -10.49
C MET A 378 -11.90 -21.83 -10.16
N LYS A 379 -10.95 -21.89 -11.10
CA LYS A 379 -9.61 -22.46 -10.88
C LYS A 379 -8.84 -21.72 -9.79
N ILE A 380 -8.88 -20.39 -9.79
CA ILE A 380 -8.17 -19.53 -8.83
C ILE A 380 -8.79 -19.63 -7.43
N THR A 381 -10.12 -19.59 -7.33
CA THR A 381 -10.85 -19.55 -6.05
C THR A 381 -11.03 -20.93 -5.42
N GLY A 382 -10.91 -22.00 -6.21
CA GLY A 382 -11.18 -23.37 -5.78
C GLY A 382 -12.67 -23.68 -5.59
N ILE A 383 -13.57 -22.75 -5.94
CA ILE A 383 -15.01 -22.95 -5.78
C ILE A 383 -15.53 -23.78 -6.95
N LYS A 384 -15.93 -25.01 -6.65
CA LYS A 384 -16.82 -25.79 -7.51
C LYS A 384 -18.25 -25.34 -7.20
N LYS A 385 -18.84 -24.48 -8.03
CA LYS A 385 -20.30 -24.32 -7.97
C LYS A 385 -20.89 -25.71 -8.25
N GLN A 386 -21.66 -26.25 -7.31
CA GLN A 386 -22.59 -27.32 -7.66
C GLN A 386 -23.48 -26.77 -8.79
N PRO A 387 -23.77 -27.56 -9.85
CA PRO A 387 -24.77 -27.14 -10.80
C PRO A 387 -26.05 -26.90 -10.00
N THR A 388 -26.47 -25.64 -9.87
CA THR A 388 -27.85 -25.34 -9.54
C THR A 388 -28.66 -26.14 -10.53
N GLN A 389 -29.39 -27.15 -10.02
CA GLN A 389 -30.33 -27.89 -10.85
C GLN A 389 -31.16 -26.84 -11.59
N PRO A 390 -31.23 -26.88 -12.92
CA PRO A 390 -32.14 -26.00 -13.61
C PRO A 390 -33.52 -26.30 -13.03
N GLU A 391 -34.15 -25.30 -12.42
CA GLU A 391 -35.59 -25.37 -12.17
C GLU A 391 -36.23 -25.83 -13.47
N GLN A 392 -37.04 -26.87 -13.37
CA GLN A 392 -37.75 -27.48 -14.49
C GLN A 392 -38.77 -26.47 -15.04
N HIS A 393 -38.28 -25.51 -15.80
CA HIS A 393 -39.07 -24.79 -16.78
C HIS A 393 -38.84 -25.53 -18.10
N GLY A 394 -39.94 -26.08 -18.62
CA GLY A 394 -39.95 -26.97 -19.78
C GLY A 394 -39.01 -26.52 -20.89
N ALA A 395 -38.28 -27.47 -21.47
CA ALA A 395 -37.20 -27.26 -22.42
C ALA A 395 -37.64 -26.41 -23.64
N VAL A 396 -37.57 -25.09 -23.51
CA VAL A 396 -37.51 -24.19 -24.65
C VAL A 396 -36.12 -24.41 -25.24
N LYS A 397 -36.04 -25.10 -26.40
CA LYS A 397 -34.79 -25.29 -27.13
C LYS A 397 -34.14 -23.92 -27.37
N GLU A 398 -33.13 -23.59 -26.58
CA GLU A 398 -32.50 -22.27 -26.58
C GLU A 398 -31.75 -22.07 -27.91
N ARG A 399 -32.11 -21.04 -28.68
CA ARG A 399 -31.45 -20.76 -29.97
C ARG A 399 -30.03 -20.21 -29.72
N LEU A 400 -29.01 -21.03 -29.99
CA LEU A 400 -27.58 -20.68 -29.83
C LEU A 400 -27.04 -19.92 -31.05
N LYS A 401 -25.89 -19.25 -30.90
CA LYS A 401 -25.30 -18.43 -31.98
C LYS A 401 -24.61 -19.28 -33.04
N CYS A 402 -24.67 -18.83 -34.29
CA CYS A 402 -23.91 -19.41 -35.39
C CYS A 402 -22.40 -19.25 -35.17
N ALA A 403 -21.64 -20.34 -35.30
CA ALA A 403 -20.19 -20.38 -35.11
C ALA A 403 -19.43 -19.51 -36.13
N TYR A 404 -19.94 -19.44 -37.37
CA TYR A 404 -19.29 -18.77 -38.50
C TYR A 404 -19.71 -17.30 -38.68
N CYS A 405 -20.75 -16.83 -37.97
CA CYS A 405 -21.16 -15.44 -38.08
C CYS A 405 -20.21 -14.53 -37.28
N PRO A 406 -19.88 -13.33 -37.81
CA PRO A 406 -19.24 -12.30 -37.01
C PRO A 406 -20.08 -12.00 -35.75
N LYS A 407 -19.43 -11.80 -34.61
CA LYS A 407 -20.09 -11.69 -33.29
C LYS A 407 -21.15 -10.58 -33.23
N ASN A 408 -20.99 -9.51 -34.01
CA ASN A 408 -21.92 -8.38 -34.10
C ASN A 408 -23.25 -8.73 -34.79
N LYS A 409 -23.28 -9.70 -35.72
CA LYS A 409 -24.52 -10.15 -36.38
C LYS A 409 -25.46 -10.89 -35.42
N ASN A 410 -24.94 -11.43 -34.31
CA ASN A 410 -25.69 -12.11 -33.25
C ASN A 410 -26.72 -13.15 -33.75
N ARG A 411 -26.46 -13.81 -34.88
CA ARG A 411 -27.44 -14.72 -35.51
C ARG A 411 -27.58 -15.98 -34.69
N LYS A 412 -28.81 -16.23 -34.23
CA LYS A 412 -29.19 -17.45 -33.52
C LYS A 412 -29.71 -18.49 -34.51
N THR A 413 -29.36 -19.76 -34.31
CA THR A 413 -29.73 -20.87 -35.18
C THR A 413 -30.02 -22.13 -34.37
N MET A 414 -30.86 -22.99 -34.95
CA MET A 414 -31.16 -24.33 -34.47
C MET A 414 -30.41 -25.42 -35.26
N VAL A 415 -29.83 -25.07 -36.40
CA VAL A 415 -29.19 -26.03 -37.30
C VAL A 415 -27.78 -26.35 -36.80
N CYS A 416 -27.44 -27.64 -36.76
CA CYS A 416 -26.09 -28.16 -36.51
C CYS A 416 -25.52 -28.74 -37.79
N CYS A 417 -24.20 -28.62 -37.98
CA CYS A 417 -23.49 -29.48 -38.92
C CYS A 417 -23.42 -30.90 -38.38
N GLU A 418 -23.73 -31.89 -39.19
CA GLU A 418 -23.66 -33.30 -38.80
C GLU A 418 -22.23 -33.77 -38.55
N LEU A 419 -21.24 -33.21 -39.26
CA LEU A 419 -19.84 -33.62 -39.15
C LEU A 419 -19.13 -33.03 -37.94
N CYS A 420 -19.30 -31.73 -37.67
CA CYS A 420 -18.55 -31.03 -36.63
C CYS A 420 -19.41 -30.56 -35.44
N ASN A 421 -20.73 -30.82 -35.46
CA ASN A 421 -21.69 -30.40 -34.44
C ASN A 421 -21.75 -28.89 -34.14
N ASN A 422 -21.07 -28.06 -34.93
CA ASN A 422 -21.15 -26.61 -34.80
C ASN A 422 -22.54 -26.11 -35.20
N ARG A 423 -23.02 -25.07 -34.51
CA ARG A 423 -24.29 -24.39 -34.85
C ARG A 423 -24.08 -23.46 -36.04
N ILE A 424 -24.88 -23.61 -37.09
CA ILE A 424 -24.70 -22.90 -38.37
C ILE A 424 -26.00 -22.19 -38.77
N CYS A 425 -25.94 -20.93 -39.20
CA CYS A 425 -27.11 -20.20 -39.71
C CYS A 425 -27.37 -20.53 -41.18
N LYS A 426 -28.56 -20.18 -41.70
CA LYS A 426 -28.94 -20.47 -43.09
C LYS A 426 -28.00 -19.92 -44.17
N GLU A 427 -27.25 -18.84 -43.89
CA GLU A 427 -26.25 -18.30 -44.82
C GLU A 427 -24.97 -19.13 -44.90
N HIS A 428 -24.68 -19.93 -43.86
CA HIS A 428 -23.50 -20.76 -43.78
C HIS A 428 -23.84 -22.25 -43.98
N THR A 429 -25.07 -22.56 -44.37
CA THR A 429 -25.51 -23.91 -44.75
C THR A 429 -25.70 -23.97 -46.26
N SER A 430 -25.18 -25.02 -46.88
CA SER A 430 -25.54 -25.38 -48.25
C SER A 430 -26.64 -26.44 -48.21
N ILE A 431 -27.71 -26.24 -48.99
CA ILE A 431 -28.76 -27.25 -49.17
C ILE A 431 -28.37 -28.07 -50.39
N ILE A 432 -28.12 -29.36 -50.20
CA ILE A 432 -27.72 -30.28 -51.26
C ILE A 432 -28.81 -31.36 -51.35
N CYS A 433 -29.25 -31.73 -52.56
CA CYS A 433 -30.20 -32.82 -52.75
C CYS A 433 -29.49 -34.17 -52.59
N LYS A 434 -30.23 -35.24 -52.28
CA LYS A 434 -29.67 -36.58 -52.03
C LYS A 434 -28.80 -37.10 -53.18
N SER A 435 -29.13 -36.78 -54.42
CA SER A 435 -28.37 -37.18 -55.61
C SER A 435 -27.06 -36.40 -55.80
N CYS A 436 -26.99 -35.14 -55.34
CA CYS A 436 -25.75 -34.35 -55.35
C CYS A 436 -24.84 -34.65 -54.15
N GLN A 437 -25.36 -35.28 -53.09
CA GLN A 437 -24.59 -35.71 -51.92
C GLN A 437 -23.70 -36.93 -52.22
N THR A 438 -24.14 -37.81 -53.13
CA THR A 438 -23.41 -39.01 -53.55
C THR A 438 -22.44 -38.76 -54.71
N GLY A 439 -22.57 -37.64 -55.42
CA GLY A 439 -21.80 -37.35 -56.64
C GLY A 439 -20.41 -36.73 -56.44
N SER A 440 -19.94 -36.56 -55.20
CA SER A 440 -18.64 -35.93 -54.89
C SER A 440 -17.55 -36.91 -54.46
N GLU A 441 -17.82 -38.22 -54.36
CA GLU A 441 -16.82 -39.23 -53.95
C GLU A 441 -16.18 -39.98 -55.12
N GLU A 442 -16.63 -39.79 -56.37
CA GLU A 442 -16.07 -40.47 -57.54
C GLU A 442 -15.48 -39.45 -58.54
N LYS A 443 -14.24 -39.01 -58.31
CA LYS A 443 -13.31 -38.53 -59.35
C LYS A 443 -11.90 -38.36 -58.76
N SER A 444 -11.30 -39.47 -58.37
CA SER A 444 -9.85 -39.64 -58.35
C SER A 444 -9.59 -41.13 -58.48
N ASP A 445 -9.42 -41.60 -59.72
CA ASP A 445 -8.55 -42.72 -60.12
C ASP A 445 -8.93 -43.17 -61.55
N SER A 446 -8.23 -42.63 -62.55
CA SER A 446 -7.85 -43.33 -63.79
C SER A 446 -7.12 -42.39 -64.75
N GLU A 447 -5.85 -42.72 -64.98
CA GLU A 447 -4.87 -42.30 -66.03
C GLU A 447 -4.25 -40.90 -65.98
#